data_AF-A0A3D3ZY87-F1
#
_entry.id   AF-A0A3D3ZY87-F1
#
_cell.length_a   1.000
_cell.length_b   1.000
_cell.length_c   1.000
_cell.angle_alpha   90.00
_cell.angle_beta   90.00
_cell.angle_gamma   90.00
#
_symmetry.space_group_name_H-M   'P 1'
#
loop_
_entity.id
_entity.type
_entity.pdbx_description
1 polymer ?
#
loop_
_entity_poly.entity_id
_entity_poly.type
_entity_poly.pdbx_seq_one_letter_code
_entity_poly.pdbx_strand_id
1 'polypeptide(L)'
;MSFDELLSVGIEALPVCVDRFNVLLGYRFSTFATTCVRRQMLRYVQKQQKLSLAEDIGPEVLVSVPDSSQGGFCDDPNVVLNLIEALLNQLNARERDVLENRFGIKGQKQTLRVIAERLGVSHQRVRQIETHALNKLNQLAKSSEYADALMPIAG
;
A
#
# COMPACT_ATOMS: atom_id res chain seq x y z
N MET A 1 11.96 24.23 -9.76
CA MET A 1 11.81 22.87 -10.32
C MET A 1 11.92 22.95 -11.83
N SER A 2 12.87 22.25 -12.43
CA SER A 2 13.05 22.21 -13.88
C SER A 2 12.27 21.04 -14.52
N PHE A 3 12.01 21.13 -15.83
CA PHE A 3 11.38 20.03 -16.57
C PHE A 3 12.26 18.78 -16.59
N ASP A 4 13.58 18.95 -16.73
CA ASP A 4 14.54 17.85 -16.81
C ASP A 4 14.63 17.06 -15.49
N GLU A 5 14.54 17.73 -14.34
CA GLU A 5 14.45 17.07 -13.03
C GLU A 5 13.18 16.22 -12.91
N LEU A 6 12.03 16.77 -13.31
CA LEU A 6 10.77 16.04 -13.27
C LEU A 6 10.77 14.86 -14.25
N LEU A 7 11.37 15.05 -15.42
CA LEU A 7 11.53 14.01 -16.44
C LEU A 7 12.42 12.86 -15.94
N SER A 8 13.54 13.17 -15.28
CA SER A 8 14.44 12.16 -14.69
C SER A 8 13.67 11.28 -13.69
N VAL A 9 12.92 11.90 -12.78
CA VAL A 9 12.08 11.20 -11.80
C VAL A 9 11.05 10.29 -12.47
N GLY A 10 10.52 10.70 -13.61
CA GLY A 10 9.62 9.87 -14.41
C GLY A 10 10.29 8.66 -15.04
N ILE A 11 11.51 8.82 -15.55
CA ILE A 11 12.29 7.75 -16.18
C ILE A 11 12.71 6.72 -15.13
N GLU A 12 13.14 7.17 -13.96
CA GLU A 12 13.50 6.32 -12.82
C GLU A 12 12.32 5.47 -12.30
N ALA A 13 11.09 5.91 -12.54
CA ALA A 13 9.88 5.16 -12.18
C ALA A 13 9.67 3.90 -13.03
N LEU A 14 10.10 3.92 -14.29
CA LEU A 14 9.72 2.92 -15.29
C LEU A 14 10.25 1.51 -14.99
N PRO A 15 11.51 1.29 -14.57
CA PRO A 15 12.00 -0.03 -14.19
C PRO A 15 11.15 -0.68 -13.09
N VAL A 16 10.79 0.11 -12.06
CA VAL A 16 9.92 -0.35 -10.96
C VAL A 16 8.52 -0.71 -11.44
N CYS A 17 8.01 -0.04 -12.48
CA CYS A 17 6.75 -0.40 -13.12
C CYS A 17 6.84 -1.76 -13.80
N VAL A 18 7.95 -2.05 -14.48
CA VAL A 18 8.16 -3.33 -15.17
C VAL A 18 8.17 -4.47 -14.16
N ASP A 19 8.89 -4.33 -13.04
CA ASP A 19 8.98 -5.37 -12.02
C ASP A 19 7.64 -5.70 -11.34
N ARG A 20 6.71 -4.73 -11.32
CA ARG A 20 5.41 -4.87 -10.66
C ARG A 20 4.26 -5.15 -11.59
N PHE A 21 4.50 -5.11 -12.89
CA PHE A 21 3.45 -5.27 -13.86
C PHE A 21 2.96 -6.73 -13.89
N ASN A 22 1.68 -6.92 -13.59
CA ASN A 22 1.06 -8.24 -13.66
C ASN A 22 0.26 -8.38 -14.96
N VAL A 23 0.81 -9.16 -15.89
CA VAL A 23 0.22 -9.42 -17.21
C VAL A 23 -1.16 -10.09 -17.11
N LEU A 24 -1.43 -10.84 -16.04
CA LEU A 24 -2.67 -11.60 -15.86
C LEU A 24 -3.90 -10.71 -15.59
N LEU A 25 -3.70 -9.43 -15.25
CA LEU A 25 -4.79 -8.47 -15.04
C LEU A 25 -5.41 -7.96 -16.35
N GLY A 26 -4.80 -8.23 -17.51
CA GLY A 26 -5.38 -7.92 -18.83
C GLY A 26 -5.34 -6.44 -19.24
N TYR A 27 -4.73 -5.55 -18.45
CA TYR A 27 -4.53 -4.14 -18.82
C TYR A 27 -3.22 -3.95 -19.61
N ARG A 28 -3.16 -2.93 -20.47
CA ARG A 28 -1.93 -2.58 -21.19
C ARG A 28 -0.90 -1.99 -20.23
N PHE A 29 0.38 -2.33 -20.45
CA PHE A 29 1.48 -1.79 -19.65
C PHE A 29 1.49 -0.26 -19.62
N SER A 30 1.17 0.42 -20.72
CA SER A 30 1.11 1.89 -20.79
C SER A 30 0.11 2.50 -19.79
N THR A 31 -1.05 1.87 -19.61
CA THR A 31 -2.06 2.31 -18.63
C THR A 31 -1.52 2.25 -17.21
N PHE A 32 -0.80 1.17 -16.89
CA PHE A 32 -0.17 0.97 -15.59
C PHE A 32 0.99 1.94 -15.37
N ALA A 33 1.95 1.97 -16.30
CA ALA A 33 3.14 2.82 -16.23
C ALA A 33 2.81 4.31 -16.13
N THR A 34 1.82 4.79 -16.90
CA THR A 34 1.39 6.20 -16.83
C THR A 34 0.91 6.57 -15.44
N THR A 35 0.22 5.66 -14.76
CA THR A 35 -0.30 5.90 -13.41
C THR A 35 0.83 5.96 -12.37
N CYS A 36 1.80 5.07 -12.50
CA CYS A 36 2.98 5.01 -11.64
C CYS A 36 3.88 6.26 -11.81
N VAL A 37 4.23 6.60 -13.05
CA VAL A 37 5.04 7.77 -13.40
C VAL A 37 4.37 9.04 -12.88
N ARG A 38 3.06 9.23 -13.16
CA ARG A 38 2.28 10.38 -12.67
C ARG A 38 2.34 10.50 -11.15
N ARG A 39 2.18 9.39 -10.42
CA ARG A 39 2.20 9.40 -8.94
C ARG A 39 3.57 9.78 -8.39
N GLN A 40 4.64 9.24 -8.96
CA GLN A 40 6.01 9.55 -8.51
C GLN A 40 6.37 11.02 -8.77
N MET A 41 6.01 11.54 -9.95
CA MET A 41 6.13 12.95 -10.28
C MET A 41 5.35 13.84 -9.32
N LEU A 42 4.08 13.52 -9.03
CA LEU A 42 3.26 14.28 -8.07
C LEU A 42 3.86 14.31 -6.67
N ARG A 43 4.37 13.17 -6.18
CA ARG A 43 5.07 13.10 -4.88
C ARG A 43 6.32 13.96 -4.87
N TYR A 44 7.09 13.95 -5.95
CA TYR A 44 8.30 14.76 -6.08
C TYR A 44 7.98 16.25 -6.05
N VAL A 45 6.96 16.71 -6.79
CA VAL A 45 6.49 18.11 -6.76
C VAL A 45 6.05 18.52 -5.36
N GLN A 46 5.23 17.71 -4.69
CA GLN A 46 4.73 18.00 -3.33
C GLN A 46 5.87 18.08 -2.30
N LYS A 47 6.89 17.22 -2.44
CA LYS A 47 8.08 17.24 -1.58
C LYS A 47 8.87 18.54 -1.75
N GLN A 48 9.10 18.97 -2.99
CA GLN A 48 9.79 20.23 -3.29
C GLN A 48 9.05 21.45 -2.74
N GLN A 49 7.71 21.46 -2.83
CA GLN A 49 6.89 22.56 -2.30
C GLN A 49 6.92 22.64 -0.76
N LYS A 50 6.94 21.50 -0.07
CA LYS A 50 7.08 21.48 1.40
C LYS A 50 8.46 21.99 1.85
N LEU A 51 9.52 21.68 1.10
CA LEU A 51 10.87 22.18 1.36
C LEU A 51 10.94 23.71 1.21
N SER A 52 10.31 24.28 0.20
CA SER A 52 10.26 25.76 0.02
C SER A 52 9.46 26.49 1.10
N LEU A 53 8.49 25.84 1.75
CA LEU A 53 7.69 26.43 2.82
C LEU A 53 8.40 26.39 4.19
N ALA A 54 9.40 25.51 4.34
CA ALA A 54 10.18 25.35 5.57
C ALA A 54 11.30 26.40 5.71
N GLU A 55 11.63 27.15 4.66
CA GLU A 55 12.71 28.15 4.68
C GLU A 55 12.28 29.51 5.29
N ASP A 56 10.99 29.78 5.45
CA ASP A 56 10.45 31.07 5.95
C ASP A 56 10.05 31.07 7.45
N ILE A 57 10.16 29.95 8.17
CA ILE A 57 9.75 29.85 9.58
C ILE A 57 10.96 29.41 10.42
N GLY A 58 11.38 30.29 11.35
CA GLY A 58 12.51 30.08 12.26
C GLY A 58 12.46 28.78 13.09
N PRO A 59 13.57 28.41 13.75
CA PRO A 59 13.97 27.04 14.11
C PRO A 59 13.14 26.33 15.21
N GLU A 60 11.92 26.79 15.51
CA GLU A 60 11.21 26.43 16.75
C GLU A 60 10.00 25.50 16.56
N VAL A 61 9.67 25.13 15.32
CA VAL A 61 8.62 24.14 15.05
C VAL A 61 9.19 23.00 14.19
N LEU A 62 10.20 22.34 14.72
CA LEU A 62 10.53 20.99 14.29
C LEU A 62 9.49 20.03 14.90
N VAL A 63 8.26 20.06 14.41
CA VAL A 63 7.43 18.86 14.51
C VAL A 63 8.06 17.88 13.54
N SER A 64 8.91 17.02 14.09
CA SER A 64 9.47 15.87 13.40
C SER A 64 8.32 14.95 13.00
N VAL A 65 7.66 15.25 11.88
CA VAL A 65 7.01 14.22 11.09
C VAL A 65 8.16 13.37 10.57
N PRO A 66 8.26 12.08 10.93
CA PRO A 66 9.29 11.23 10.39
C PRO A 66 9.21 11.28 8.87
N ASP A 67 10.38 11.53 8.32
CA ASP A 67 10.67 11.89 6.95
C ASP A 67 10.23 10.76 6.00
N SER A 68 9.05 10.87 5.40
CA SER A 68 8.61 9.99 4.28
C SER A 68 9.39 10.27 2.98
N SER A 69 10.52 10.98 3.06
CA SER A 69 11.38 11.36 1.93
C SER A 69 12.12 10.21 1.27
N GLN A 70 12.11 9.04 1.88
CA GLN A 70 12.38 7.80 1.18
C GLN A 70 11.02 7.25 0.76
N GLY A 71 10.74 7.21 -0.54
CA GLY A 71 10.04 6.04 -1.08
C GLY A 71 10.94 4.81 -0.95
N GLY A 72 11.57 4.62 0.21
CA GLY A 72 12.04 3.33 0.63
C GLY A 72 10.78 2.52 0.61
N PHE A 73 10.80 1.50 -0.23
CA PHE A 73 10.17 0.29 0.24
C PHE A 73 10.65 0.10 1.67
N CYS A 74 9.74 -0.29 2.54
CA CYS A 74 10.16 -0.95 3.75
C CYS A 74 10.87 -2.23 3.25
N ASP A 75 12.13 -2.08 2.85
CA ASP A 75 13.02 -3.14 2.39
C ASP A 75 13.42 -4.01 3.59
N ASP A 76 13.12 -3.54 4.81
CA ASP A 76 13.02 -4.37 5.99
C ASP A 76 11.68 -5.12 6.00
N PRO A 77 11.67 -6.42 5.63
CA PRO A 77 10.45 -7.24 5.69
C PRO A 77 9.83 -7.23 7.09
N ASN A 78 10.65 -7.04 8.14
CA ASN A 78 10.21 -6.99 9.52
C ASN A 78 9.28 -5.80 9.81
N VAL A 79 9.49 -4.63 9.19
CA VAL A 79 8.64 -3.45 9.40
C VAL A 79 7.27 -3.66 8.76
N VAL A 80 7.24 -4.24 7.56
CA VAL A 80 5.99 -4.61 6.86
C VAL A 80 5.21 -5.64 7.66
N LEU A 81 5.89 -6.68 8.13
CA LEU A 81 5.26 -7.76 8.89
C LEU A 81 4.67 -7.24 10.20
N ASN A 82 5.40 -6.41 10.95
CA ASN A 82 4.91 -5.80 12.19
C ASN A 82 3.64 -4.94 11.96
N LEU A 83 3.61 -4.18 10.86
CA LEU A 83 2.45 -3.38 10.50
C LEU A 83 1.24 -4.26 10.14
N ILE A 84 1.47 -5.31 9.35
CA ILE A 84 0.42 -6.29 8.99
C ILE A 84 -0.12 -6.95 10.25
N GLU A 85 0.73 -7.38 11.18
CA GLU A 85 0.31 -7.98 12.44
C GLU A 85 -0.51 -7.02 13.31
N ALA A 86 -0.08 -5.75 13.42
CA ALA A 86 -0.82 -4.73 14.15
C ALA A 86 -2.23 -4.51 13.57
N LEU A 87 -2.37 -4.51 12.24
CA LEU A 87 -3.65 -4.39 11.57
C LEU A 87 -4.51 -5.64 11.74
N LEU A 88 -3.93 -6.84 11.61
CA LEU A 88 -4.62 -8.11 11.81
C LEU A 88 -5.15 -8.29 13.24
N ASN A 89 -4.47 -7.71 14.24
CA ASN A 89 -4.92 -7.74 15.63
C ASN A 89 -6.20 -6.92 15.88
N GLN A 90 -6.61 -6.05 14.96
CA GLN A 90 -7.87 -5.30 15.04
C GLN A 90 -9.07 -6.07 14.45
N LEU A 91 -8.81 -7.23 13.84
CA LEU A 91 -9.83 -8.09 13.26
C LEU A 91 -10.26 -9.16 14.25
N ASN A 92 -11.50 -9.63 14.07
CA ASN A 92 -12.01 -10.72 14.88
C ASN A 92 -11.26 -12.02 14.55
N ALA A 93 -11.21 -12.95 15.51
CA ALA A 93 -10.45 -14.21 15.37
C ALA A 93 -10.76 -14.97 14.06
N ARG A 94 -12.04 -15.02 13.65
CA ARG A 94 -12.46 -15.66 12.38
C ARG A 94 -11.99 -14.91 11.13
N GLU A 95 -12.00 -13.58 11.15
CA GLU A 95 -11.57 -12.77 10.02
C GLU A 95 -10.05 -12.88 9.85
N ARG A 96 -9.31 -12.76 10.96
CA ARG A 96 -7.86 -12.95 10.98
C ARG A 96 -7.47 -14.34 10.46
N ASP A 97 -8.13 -15.38 10.93
CA ASP A 97 -7.86 -16.76 10.50
C ASP A 97 -8.09 -16.95 8.99
N VAL A 98 -9.18 -16.40 8.43
CA VAL A 98 -9.43 -16.46 6.97
C VAL A 98 -8.34 -15.71 6.19
N LEU A 99 -7.92 -14.53 6.63
CA LEU A 99 -6.88 -13.75 5.95
C LEU A 99 -5.49 -14.38 6.08
N GLU A 100 -5.09 -14.82 7.28
CA GLU A 100 -3.79 -15.43 7.52
C GLU A 100 -3.58 -16.66 6.63
N ASN A 101 -4.60 -17.51 6.49
CA ASN A 101 -4.54 -18.69 5.62
C ASN A 101 -4.66 -18.34 4.14
N ARG A 102 -5.47 -17.34 3.76
CA ARG A 102 -5.59 -16.97 2.34
C ARG A 102 -4.32 -16.36 1.79
N PHE A 103 -3.68 -15.48 2.56
CA PHE A 103 -2.49 -14.73 2.14
C PHE A 103 -1.18 -15.39 2.58
N GLY A 104 -1.22 -16.43 3.41
CA GLY A 104 -0.03 -17.15 3.87
C GLY A 104 0.83 -16.35 4.84
N ILE A 105 0.20 -15.54 5.70
CA ILE A 105 0.91 -14.58 6.57
C ILE A 105 1.65 -15.33 7.70
N LYS A 106 1.08 -16.43 8.20
CA LYS A 106 1.67 -17.29 9.24
C LYS A 106 1.94 -18.73 8.76
N GLY A 107 1.97 -18.94 7.45
CA GLY A 107 2.07 -20.28 6.89
C GLY A 107 1.86 -20.32 5.38
N GLN A 108 1.30 -21.41 4.88
CA GLN A 108 1.08 -21.59 3.44
C GLN A 108 -0.24 -20.94 3.00
N LYS A 109 -0.23 -20.32 1.81
CA LYS A 109 -1.43 -19.81 1.16
C LYS A 109 -2.40 -20.95 0.84
N GLN A 110 -3.66 -20.80 1.23
CA GLN A 110 -4.73 -21.77 1.02
C GLN A 110 -5.83 -21.19 0.12
N THR A 111 -6.51 -22.05 -0.63
CA THR A 111 -7.67 -21.64 -1.42
C THR A 111 -8.88 -21.46 -0.50
N LEU A 112 -9.83 -20.61 -0.89
CA LEU A 112 -11.09 -20.41 -0.16
C LEU A 112 -11.84 -21.72 0.07
N ARG A 113 -11.74 -22.68 -0.85
CA ARG A 113 -12.41 -23.99 -0.74
C ARG A 113 -11.82 -24.81 0.41
N VAL A 114 -10.49 -24.85 0.51
CA VAL A 114 -9.78 -25.54 1.60
C VAL A 114 -10.08 -24.87 2.95
N ILE A 115 -10.09 -23.54 2.98
CA ILE A 115 -10.42 -22.78 4.19
C ILE A 115 -11.88 -23.04 4.61
N ALA A 116 -12.81 -23.08 3.65
CA ALA A 116 -14.22 -23.35 3.89
C ALA A 116 -14.45 -24.75 4.48
N GLU A 117 -13.77 -25.75 3.94
CA GLU A 117 -13.79 -27.13 4.43
C GLU A 117 -13.27 -27.22 5.86
N ARG A 118 -12.13 -26.58 6.16
CA ARG A 118 -11.55 -26.55 7.51
C ARG A 118 -12.47 -25.86 8.53
N LEU A 119 -13.13 -24.78 8.13
CA LEU A 119 -14.02 -24.00 9.00
C LEU A 119 -15.44 -24.56 9.09
N GLY A 120 -15.77 -25.61 8.32
CA GLY A 120 -17.11 -26.19 8.27
C GLY A 120 -18.17 -25.22 7.73
N VAL A 121 -17.80 -24.30 6.85
CA VAL A 121 -18.69 -23.29 6.27
C VAL A 121 -18.69 -23.35 4.74
N SER A 122 -19.63 -22.67 4.10
CA SER A 122 -19.65 -22.59 2.63
C SER A 122 -18.52 -21.72 2.09
N HIS A 123 -18.07 -22.02 0.87
CA HIS A 123 -17.10 -21.21 0.13
C HIS A 123 -17.54 -19.74 0.00
N GLN A 124 -18.84 -19.53 -0.27
CA GLN A 124 -19.45 -18.20 -0.33
C GLN A 124 -19.30 -17.45 1.01
N ARG A 125 -19.47 -18.15 2.14
CA ARG A 125 -19.34 -17.56 3.48
C ARG A 125 -17.91 -17.12 3.77
N VAL A 126 -16.91 -17.92 3.41
CA VAL A 126 -15.49 -17.52 3.55
C VAL A 126 -15.19 -16.29 2.70
N ARG A 127 -15.69 -16.23 1.46
CA ARG A 127 -15.55 -15.05 0.59
C ARG A 127 -16.18 -13.79 1.21
N GLN A 128 -17.36 -13.92 1.81
CA GLN A 128 -17.99 -12.79 2.53
C GLN A 128 -17.14 -12.31 3.70
N ILE A 129 -16.57 -13.24 4.48
CA ILE A 129 -15.68 -12.92 5.59
C ILE A 129 -14.42 -12.22 5.07
N GLU A 130 -13.81 -12.72 4.00
CA GLU A 130 -12.65 -12.10 3.33
C GLU A 130 -12.96 -10.66 2.91
N THR A 131 -14.04 -10.43 2.16
CA THR A 131 -14.42 -9.09 1.72
C THR A 131 -14.68 -8.14 2.89
N HIS A 132 -15.38 -8.62 3.93
CA HIS A 132 -15.68 -7.80 5.10
C HIS A 132 -14.39 -7.42 5.86
N ALA A 133 -13.51 -8.40 6.06
CA ALA A 133 -12.21 -8.24 6.70
C ALA A 133 -11.32 -7.24 5.92
N LEU A 134 -11.25 -7.37 4.60
CA LEU A 134 -10.50 -6.44 3.74
C LEU A 134 -11.07 -5.03 3.76
N ASN A 135 -12.40 -4.88 3.78
CA ASN A 135 -13.03 -3.56 3.88
C ASN A 135 -12.74 -2.90 5.24
N LYS A 136 -12.78 -3.68 6.33
CA LYS A 136 -12.43 -3.22 7.66
C LYS A 136 -10.95 -2.79 7.73
N LEU A 137 -10.04 -3.61 7.20
CA LEU A 137 -8.62 -3.25 7.07
C LEU A 137 -8.42 -1.96 6.28
N ASN A 138 -9.11 -1.81 5.15
CA ASN A 138 -9.05 -0.58 4.36
C ASN A 138 -9.56 0.63 5.14
N GLN A 139 -10.62 0.49 5.93
CA GLN A 139 -11.13 1.59 6.78
C GLN A 139 -10.11 1.96 7.85
N LEU A 140 -9.51 0.97 8.52
CA LEU A 140 -8.49 1.18 9.55
C LEU A 140 -7.22 1.83 8.99
N ALA A 141 -6.79 1.38 7.80
CA ALA A 141 -5.66 1.98 7.08
C ALA A 141 -5.97 3.40 6.57
N LYS A 142 -7.24 3.73 6.33
CA LYS A 142 -7.69 5.08 5.93
C LYS A 142 -7.90 6.02 7.11
N SER A 143 -8.32 5.51 8.27
CA SER A 143 -8.57 6.30 9.47
C SER A 143 -7.31 6.57 10.29
N SER A 144 -6.34 5.67 10.21
CA SER A 144 -4.99 5.89 10.71
C SER A 144 -4.16 6.61 9.63
N GLU A 145 -3.10 7.32 10.02
CA GLU A 145 -2.21 8.16 9.19
C GLU A 145 -1.61 7.48 7.93
N TYR A 146 -1.98 6.25 7.61
CA TYR A 146 -1.54 5.43 6.46
C TYR A 146 -2.33 5.68 5.16
N ALA A 147 -3.36 6.53 5.18
CA ALA A 147 -4.18 6.86 4.00
C ALA A 147 -3.36 7.48 2.84
N ASP A 148 -2.34 8.27 3.16
CA ASP A 148 -1.44 8.89 2.18
C ASP A 148 -0.54 7.87 1.46
N ALA A 149 -0.31 6.70 2.09
CA ALA A 149 0.55 5.66 1.54
C ALA A 149 -0.18 4.69 0.60
N LEU A 150 -1.49 4.43 0.80
CA LEU A 150 -2.11 3.20 0.29
C LEU A 150 -3.28 3.31 -0.70
N MET A 151 -3.96 4.44 -0.99
CA MET A 151 -4.79 4.62 -2.22
C MET A 151 -5.48 6.01 -2.36
N PRO A 152 -5.07 6.85 -3.34
CA PRO A 152 -5.88 7.95 -3.89
C PRO A 152 -6.49 7.58 -5.27
N ILE A 153 -7.15 6.42 -5.39
CA ILE A 153 -7.84 6.04 -6.65
C ILE A 153 -9.27 5.60 -6.36
N ALA A 154 -10.17 6.58 -6.30
CA ALA A 154 -11.57 6.39 -6.64
C ALA A 154 -12.04 7.69 -7.31
N GLY A 155 -12.04 7.67 -8.63
CA GLY A 155 -12.53 8.69 -9.55
C GLY A 155 -12.67 8.04 -10.91
#